data_AF-A0AAN8FHZ7-F1
#
_entry.id   AF-A0AAN8FHZ7-F1
#
_cell.length_a   1.000
_cell.length_b   1.000
_cell.length_c   1.000
_cell.angle_alpha   90.00
_cell.angle_beta   90.00
_cell.angle_gamma   90.00
#
_symmetry.space_group_name_H-M   'P 1'
#
loop_
_entity.id
_entity.type
_entity.pdbx_description
1 polymer ?
#
loop_
_entity_poly.entity_id
_entity_poly.type
_entity_poly.pdbx_seq_one_letter_code
_entity_poly.pdbx_strand_id
1 'polypeptide(L)'
;MNFTELLLRLMKLIAADKGINYYKTKTPSDILALRTFMEKIYALPHQENNSSNLKLSQVDETIYKVNWTEYFFLTAPPIVHLYIAEDPKVTVPSEEYIKKLNEVLNETSPRTLTNYVIVHYILHWLPLLDKKYIELLERYGDQGKGTGKEKEDLPHSSGGLIWRSEERLSLSP
;
A
#
# COMPACT_ATOMS: atom_id res chain seq x y z
N MET A 1 -1.24 -11.13 -16.49
CA MET A 1 0.14 -10.68 -16.23
C MET A 1 0.25 -10.66 -14.73
N ASN A 2 1.23 -11.30 -14.09
CA ASN A 2 1.25 -11.30 -12.62
C ASN A 2 1.73 -9.95 -12.07
N PHE A 3 1.51 -9.70 -10.77
CA PHE A 3 1.81 -8.42 -10.14
C PHE A 3 3.31 -8.05 -10.20
N THR A 4 4.22 -9.03 -10.10
CA THR A 4 5.66 -8.79 -10.26
C THR A 4 6.00 -8.26 -11.65
N GLU A 5 5.39 -8.83 -12.69
CA GLU A 5 5.59 -8.40 -14.07
C GLU A 5 5.01 -7.01 -14.33
N LEU A 6 3.86 -6.68 -13.71
CA LEU A 6 3.31 -5.32 -13.71
C LEU A 6 4.34 -4.32 -13.17
N LEU A 7 4.90 -4.59 -11.99
CA LEU A 7 5.89 -3.70 -11.35
C LEU A 7 7.16 -3.55 -12.19
N LEU A 8 7.67 -4.65 -12.75
CA LEU A 8 8.86 -4.62 -13.60
C LEU A 8 8.65 -3.75 -14.84
N ARG A 9 7.49 -3.89 -15.50
CA ARG A 9 7.15 -3.07 -16.68
C ARG A 9 6.92 -1.61 -16.31
N LEU A 10 6.24 -1.36 -15.19
CA LEU A 10 6.01 -0.01 -14.69
C LEU A 10 7.34 0.71 -14.44
N MET A 11 8.28 0.05 -13.74
CA MET A 11 9.59 0.65 -13.47
C MET A 11 10.41 0.89 -14.75
N LYS A 12 10.29 0.02 -15.77
CA LYS A 12 10.91 0.24 -17.08
C LYS A 12 10.35 1.48 -17.79
N LEU A 13 9.04 1.69 -17.75
CA LEU A 13 8.40 2.88 -18.32
C LEU A 13 8.88 4.16 -17.62
N ILE A 14 8.90 4.16 -16.29
CA ILE A 14 9.37 5.31 -15.50
C ILE A 14 10.86 5.59 -15.79
N ALA A 15 11.69 4.55 -15.87
CA ALA A 15 13.11 4.71 -16.19
C ALA A 15 13.31 5.30 -17.59
N ALA A 16 12.55 4.85 -18.59
CA ALA A 16 12.58 5.39 -19.94
C ALA A 16 12.21 6.89 -19.97
N ASP A 17 11.15 7.28 -19.25
CA ASP A 17 10.70 8.68 -19.17
C ASP A 17 11.72 9.61 -18.52
N LYS A 18 12.57 9.08 -17.66
CA LYS A 18 13.66 9.82 -17.01
C LYS A 18 15.01 9.69 -17.72
N GLY A 19 15.08 8.97 -18.83
CA GLY A 19 16.34 8.71 -19.54
C GLY A 19 17.32 7.83 -18.75
N ILE A 20 16.82 7.02 -17.81
CA ILE A 20 17.61 6.12 -16.97
C ILE A 20 17.75 4.77 -17.66
N ASN A 21 18.98 4.23 -17.72
CA ASN A 21 19.20 2.87 -18.18
C ASN A 21 18.77 1.87 -17.09
N TYR A 22 17.59 1.29 -17.25
CA TYR A 22 17.00 0.28 -16.35
C TYR A 22 17.97 -0.85 -16.00
N TYR A 23 18.74 -1.36 -16.97
CA TYR A 23 19.63 -2.51 -16.77
C TYR A 23 20.84 -2.21 -15.88
N LYS A 24 21.11 -0.93 -15.60
CA LYS A 24 22.15 -0.49 -14.65
C LYS A 24 21.61 -0.24 -13.24
N THR A 25 20.32 -0.51 -13.00
CA THR A 25 19.69 -0.29 -11.69
C THR A 25 19.62 -1.58 -10.88
N LYS A 26 19.31 -1.45 -9.58
CA LYS A 26 18.99 -2.58 -8.69
C LYS A 26 17.50 -2.94 -8.67
N THR A 27 16.73 -2.43 -9.64
CA THR A 27 15.27 -2.56 -9.66
C THR A 27 14.76 -4.01 -9.60
N PRO A 28 15.34 -4.99 -10.32
CA PRO A 28 14.89 -6.38 -10.22
C PRO A 28 14.97 -6.95 -8.78
N SER A 29 16.10 -6.73 -8.08
CA SER A 29 16.26 -7.17 -6.70
C SER A 29 15.37 -6.37 -5.73
N ASP A 30 15.17 -5.07 -5.98
CA ASP A 30 14.30 -4.24 -5.16
C ASP A 30 12.82 -4.66 -5.28
N ILE A 31 12.36 -5.04 -6.49
CA ILE A 31 11.00 -5.57 -6.71
C ILE A 31 10.83 -6.93 -6.05
N LEU A 32 11.85 -7.79 -6.08
CA LEU A 32 11.80 -9.07 -5.38
C LEU A 32 11.66 -8.87 -3.87
N ALA A 33 12.49 -8.00 -3.28
CA ALA A 33 12.42 -7.68 -1.86
C ALA A 33 11.07 -7.07 -1.47
N LEU A 34 10.52 -6.19 -2.32
CA LEU A 34 9.19 -5.61 -2.16
C LEU A 34 8.11 -6.70 -2.17
N ARG A 35 8.15 -7.62 -3.13
CA ARG A 35 7.20 -8.73 -3.22
C ARG A 35 7.23 -9.59 -1.95
N THR A 36 8.42 -10.00 -1.51
CA THR A 36 8.58 -10.80 -0.28
C THR A 36 8.02 -10.06 0.94
N PHE A 37 8.24 -8.75 1.04
CA PHE A 37 7.65 -7.94 2.10
C PHE A 37 6.11 -7.93 2.04
N MET A 38 5.53 -7.74 0.86
CA MET A 38 4.07 -7.76 0.68
C MET A 38 3.47 -9.12 1.07
N GLU A 39 4.09 -10.22 0.64
CA GLU A 39 3.66 -11.58 1.00
C GLU A 39 3.67 -11.79 2.52
N LYS A 40 4.70 -11.28 3.23
CA LYS A 40 4.76 -11.33 4.70
C LYS A 40 3.63 -10.53 5.36
N ILE A 41 3.32 -9.33 4.85
CA ILE A 41 2.26 -8.47 5.39
C ILE A 41 0.88 -9.11 5.18
N TYR A 42 0.61 -9.67 3.99
CA TYR A 42 -0.69 -10.32 3.71
C TYR A 42 -0.88 -11.66 4.42
N ALA A 43 0.20 -12.33 4.80
CA ALA A 43 0.15 -13.53 5.62
C ALA A 43 -0.16 -13.26 7.10
N LEU A 44 -0.21 -11.98 7.53
CA LEU A 44 -0.54 -11.64 8.91
C LEU A 44 -2.02 -11.99 9.21
N PRO A 45 -2.30 -12.60 10.38
CA PRO A 45 -3.65 -13.02 10.71
C PRO A 45 -4.57 -11.82 10.90
N HIS A 46 -5.59 -11.68 10.07
CA HIS A 46 -6.63 -10.67 10.27
C HIS A 46 -7.63 -11.16 11.32
N GLN A 47 -7.73 -10.49 12.46
CA GLN A 47 -8.73 -10.80 13.49
C GLN A 47 -9.57 -9.55 13.76
N GLU A 48 -10.73 -9.44 13.10
CA GLU A 48 -11.66 -8.31 13.25
C GLU A 48 -12.25 -8.20 14.67
N ASN A 49 -12.30 -9.31 15.42
CA ASN A 49 -13.03 -9.38 16.70
C ASN A 49 -12.17 -9.11 17.96
N ASN A 50 -10.86 -8.88 17.81
CA ASN A 50 -9.92 -8.75 18.92
C ASN A 50 -9.23 -7.38 18.94
N SER A 51 -9.99 -6.31 18.75
CA SER A 51 -9.47 -4.95 18.88
C SER A 51 -9.43 -4.51 20.34
N SER A 52 -8.40 -3.75 20.71
CA SER A 52 -8.28 -3.12 22.03
C SER A 52 -8.36 -1.61 21.90
N ASN A 53 -8.76 -0.94 22.99
CA ASN A 53 -8.77 0.52 23.04
C ASN A 53 -7.63 0.99 23.93
N LEU A 54 -6.65 1.65 23.33
CA LEU A 54 -5.48 2.21 24.01
C LEU A 54 -5.53 3.73 23.95
N LYS A 55 -4.95 4.40 24.92
CA LYS A 55 -4.65 5.82 24.76
C LYS A 55 -3.62 6.02 23.66
N LEU A 56 -3.69 7.14 22.94
CA LEU A 56 -2.76 7.43 21.85
C LEU A 56 -1.29 7.34 22.28
N SER A 57 -0.97 7.88 23.45
CA SER A 57 0.36 7.78 24.07
C SER A 57 0.82 6.33 24.29
N GLN A 58 -0.10 5.41 24.59
CA GLN A 58 0.20 3.99 24.73
C GLN A 58 0.43 3.32 23.38
N VAL A 59 -0.21 3.82 22.30
CA VAL A 59 0.00 3.28 20.95
C VAL A 59 1.41 3.56 20.43
N ASP A 60 2.03 4.68 20.84
CA ASP A 60 3.43 4.98 20.55
C ASP A 60 4.40 3.89 21.06
N GLU A 61 3.99 3.13 22.09
CA GLU A 61 4.76 2.01 22.63
C GLU A 61 4.49 0.69 21.90
N THR A 62 3.49 0.62 21.03
CA THR A 62 3.05 -0.64 20.40
C THR A 62 3.68 -0.93 19.05
N ILE A 63 3.85 0.07 18.16
CA ILE A 63 4.47 -0.12 16.84
C ILE A 63 5.80 0.66 16.80
N TYR A 64 6.90 -0.04 17.07
CA TYR A 64 8.17 0.57 17.46
C TYR A 64 8.86 1.45 16.39
N LYS A 65 8.40 1.41 15.15
CA LYS A 65 8.94 2.23 14.05
C LYS A 65 8.15 3.50 13.77
N VAL A 66 7.04 3.75 14.48
CA VAL A 66 6.15 4.88 14.23
C VAL A 66 5.85 5.60 15.54
N ASN A 67 6.17 6.89 15.58
CA ASN A 67 5.63 7.81 16.56
C ASN A 67 4.26 8.27 16.05
N TRP A 68 3.18 7.67 16.54
CA TRP A 68 1.82 7.93 16.07
C TRP A 68 1.36 9.33 16.44
N THR A 69 1.69 9.77 17.65
CA THR A 69 1.38 11.14 18.11
C THR A 69 1.99 12.17 17.16
N GLU A 70 3.28 12.07 16.88
CA GLU A 70 3.97 12.97 15.94
C GLU A 70 3.40 12.85 14.52
N TYR A 71 3.16 11.63 14.04
CA TYR A 71 2.56 11.40 12.73
C TYR A 71 1.20 12.09 12.58
N PHE A 72 0.33 12.02 13.59
CA PHE A 72 -0.95 12.70 13.56
C PHE A 72 -0.82 14.22 13.60
N PHE A 73 0.11 14.78 14.37
CA PHE A 73 0.38 16.22 14.32
C PHE A 73 0.88 16.69 12.96
N LEU A 74 1.70 15.90 12.28
CA LEU A 74 2.26 16.24 10.96
C LEU A 74 1.24 16.14 9.83
N THR A 75 0.31 15.19 9.91
CA THR A 75 -0.60 14.87 8.80
C THR A 75 -2.01 15.42 8.98
N ALA A 76 -2.45 15.61 10.21
CA ALA A 76 -3.82 16.04 10.48
C ALA A 76 -3.97 17.58 10.42
N PRO A 77 -5.14 18.09 10.02
CA PRO A 77 -5.39 19.53 10.01
C PRO A 77 -5.27 20.15 11.41
N PRO A 78 -4.83 21.42 11.56
CA PRO A 78 -4.64 22.05 12.87
C PRO A 78 -5.87 22.02 13.79
N ILE A 79 -7.08 22.00 13.25
CA ILE A 79 -8.34 21.96 14.02
C ILE A 79 -8.46 20.72 14.93
N VAL A 80 -7.80 19.61 14.59
CA VAL A 80 -7.83 18.37 15.39
C VAL A 80 -6.64 18.23 16.34
N HIS A 81 -5.68 19.17 16.31
CA HIS A 81 -4.47 19.08 17.14
C HIS A 81 -4.78 19.14 18.64
N LEU A 82 -5.81 19.92 19.04
CA LEU A 82 -6.27 19.94 20.43
C LEU A 82 -6.78 18.57 20.88
N TYR A 83 -7.54 17.86 20.03
CA TYR A 83 -8.02 16.52 20.32
C TYR A 83 -6.87 15.50 20.43
N ILE A 84 -5.86 15.60 19.57
CA ILE A 84 -4.66 14.74 19.64
C ILE A 84 -3.91 14.98 20.97
N ALA A 85 -3.76 16.26 21.37
CA ALA A 85 -3.08 16.63 22.61
C ALA A 85 -3.81 16.17 23.89
N GLU A 86 -5.11 15.90 23.81
CA GLU A 86 -5.91 15.33 24.92
C GLU A 86 -5.69 13.82 25.13
N ASP A 87 -4.80 13.19 24.36
CA ASP A 87 -4.44 11.77 24.49
C ASP A 87 -5.66 10.83 24.37
N PRO A 88 -6.36 10.86 23.21
CA PRO A 88 -7.63 10.19 23.04
C PRO A 88 -7.45 8.67 23.05
N LYS A 89 -8.55 7.95 23.34
CA LYS A 89 -8.59 6.50 23.14
C LYS A 89 -8.76 6.19 21.66
N VAL A 90 -7.93 5.31 21.15
CA VAL A 90 -7.94 4.83 19.77
C VAL A 90 -8.07 3.31 19.76
N THR A 91 -8.85 2.80 18.80
CA THR A 91 -9.00 1.37 18.58
C THR A 91 -7.79 0.86 17.80
N VAL A 92 -7.10 -0.13 18.35
CA VAL A 92 -5.94 -0.76 17.72
C VAL A 92 -6.21 -2.23 17.39
N PRO A 93 -5.50 -2.80 16.41
CA PRO A 93 -5.55 -4.23 16.13
C PRO A 93 -5.12 -5.07 17.35
N SER A 94 -5.31 -6.39 17.27
CA SER A 94 -4.91 -7.29 18.35
C SER A 94 -3.41 -7.20 18.65
N GLU A 95 -3.05 -7.43 19.91
CA GLU A 95 -1.64 -7.43 20.34
C GLU A 95 -0.80 -8.45 19.55
N GLU A 96 -1.37 -9.62 19.24
CA GLU A 96 -0.72 -10.64 18.41
C GLU A 96 -0.42 -10.11 17.00
N TYR A 97 -1.36 -9.40 16.38
CA TYR A 97 -1.17 -8.80 15.07
C TYR A 97 -0.06 -7.75 15.11
N ILE A 98 -0.11 -6.84 16.10
CA ILE A 98 0.89 -5.79 16.26
C ILE A 98 2.30 -6.37 16.47
N LYS A 99 2.42 -7.42 17.29
CA LYS A 99 3.70 -8.11 17.52
C LYS A 99 4.28 -8.67 16.22
N LYS A 100 3.49 -9.43 15.45
CA LYS A 100 3.92 -10.00 14.17
C LYS A 100 4.23 -8.91 13.14
N LEU A 101 3.45 -7.84 13.11
CA LEU A 101 3.71 -6.68 12.26
C LEU A 101 5.08 -6.07 12.59
N ASN A 102 5.39 -5.85 13.86
CA ASN A 102 6.68 -5.33 14.28
C ASN A 102 7.85 -6.24 13.88
N GLU A 103 7.69 -7.56 13.99
CA GLU A 103 8.70 -8.52 13.54
C GLU A 103 8.99 -8.34 12.04
N VAL A 104 7.94 -8.33 11.20
CA VAL A 104 8.07 -8.11 9.75
C VAL A 104 8.70 -6.76 9.45
N LEU A 105 8.25 -5.69 10.10
CA LEU A 105 8.77 -4.35 9.89
C LEU A 105 10.25 -4.23 10.32
N ASN A 106 10.65 -4.87 11.42
CA ASN A 106 12.03 -4.84 11.93
C ASN A 106 13.01 -5.60 11.04
N GLU A 107 12.59 -6.73 10.47
CA GLU A 107 13.39 -7.49 9.50
C GLU A 107 13.49 -6.79 8.13
N THR A 108 12.57 -5.87 7.84
CA THR A 108 12.49 -5.23 6.53
C THR A 108 13.42 -4.02 6.45
N SER A 109 14.22 -3.98 5.37
CA SER A 109 15.15 -2.88 5.13
C SER A 109 14.40 -1.54 4.91
N PRO A 110 14.98 -0.40 5.34
CA PRO A 110 14.39 0.91 5.07
C PRO A 110 14.12 1.16 3.58
N ARG A 111 15.03 0.70 2.70
CA ARG A 111 14.87 0.80 1.24
C ARG A 111 13.61 0.07 0.76
N THR A 112 13.35 -1.13 1.26
CA THR A 112 12.17 -1.91 0.90
C THR A 112 10.89 -1.22 1.38
N LEU A 113 10.87 -0.68 2.60
CA LEU A 113 9.73 0.08 3.13
C LEU A 113 9.46 1.34 2.30
N THR A 114 10.49 2.11 1.96
CA THR A 114 10.36 3.28 1.09
C THR A 114 9.84 2.91 -0.29
N ASN A 115 10.39 1.86 -0.90
CA ASN A 115 9.93 1.39 -2.21
C ASN A 115 8.47 0.94 -2.16
N TYR A 116 8.03 0.28 -1.09
CA TYR A 116 6.64 -0.11 -0.90
C TYR A 116 5.70 1.10 -0.91
N VAL A 117 6.00 2.13 -0.11
CA VAL A 117 5.18 3.35 -0.06
C VAL A 117 5.16 4.07 -1.41
N ILE A 118 6.32 4.20 -2.07
CA ILE A 118 6.43 4.87 -3.38
C ILE A 118 5.64 4.10 -4.45
N VAL A 119 5.77 2.77 -4.50
CA VAL A 119 5.04 1.95 -5.47
C VAL A 119 3.54 2.04 -5.23
N HIS A 120 3.08 1.95 -3.98
CA HIS A 120 1.67 2.12 -3.65
C HIS A 120 1.14 3.49 -4.09
N TYR A 121 1.90 4.54 -3.85
CA TYR A 121 1.57 5.88 -4.32
C TYR A 121 1.44 5.88 -5.85
N ILE A 122 2.47 5.46 -6.59
CA ILE A 122 2.43 5.43 -8.06
C ILE A 122 1.24 4.62 -8.59
N LEU A 123 0.98 3.44 -8.02
CA LEU A 123 -0.14 2.58 -8.41
C LEU A 123 -1.49 3.29 -8.28
N HIS A 124 -1.68 4.09 -7.22
CA HIS A 124 -2.90 4.88 -7.02
C HIS A 124 -3.11 5.94 -8.09
N TRP A 125 -2.02 6.51 -8.62
CA TRP A 125 -2.06 7.57 -9.64
C TRP A 125 -2.06 7.03 -11.08
N LEU A 126 -1.77 5.74 -11.31
CA LEU A 126 -1.69 5.15 -12.66
C LEU A 126 -2.86 5.49 -13.59
N PRO A 127 -4.13 5.46 -13.15
CA PRO A 127 -5.27 5.78 -14.03
C PRO A 127 -5.28 7.22 -14.54
N LEU A 128 -4.49 8.11 -13.90
CA LEU A 128 -4.40 9.53 -14.21
C LEU A 128 -3.14 9.89 -15.02
N LEU A 129 -2.29 8.90 -15.34
CA LEU A 129 -1.05 9.11 -16.10
C LEU A 129 -1.28 8.93 -17.61
N ASP A 130 -0.24 9.17 -18.40
CA ASP A 130 -0.26 9.00 -19.85
C ASP A 130 -0.77 7.61 -20.28
N LYS A 131 -1.35 7.56 -21.48
CA LYS A 131 -1.97 6.36 -22.07
C LYS A 131 -1.14 5.08 -21.92
N LYS A 132 0.19 5.14 -22.06
CA LYS A 132 1.09 3.97 -21.91
C LYS A 132 1.04 3.31 -20.52
N TYR A 133 0.76 4.09 -19.46
CA TYR A 133 0.59 3.59 -18.10
C TYR A 133 -0.79 2.96 -17.90
N ILE A 134 -1.83 3.59 -18.46
CA ILE A 134 -3.19 3.06 -18.46
C ILE A 134 -3.24 1.73 -19.22
N GLU A 135 -2.67 1.66 -20.42
CA GLU A 135 -2.60 0.43 -21.23
C GLU A 135 -1.84 -0.69 -20.49
N LEU A 136 -0.82 -0.36 -19.68
CA LEU A 136 -0.12 -1.34 -18.85
C LEU A 136 -1.05 -1.90 -17.76
N LEU A 137 -1.85 -1.04 -17.12
CA LEU A 137 -2.82 -1.41 -16.10
C LEU A 137 -3.98 -2.24 -16.68
N GLU A 138 -4.49 -1.89 -17.86
CA GLU A 138 -5.54 -2.64 -18.56
C GLU A 138 -5.08 -4.06 -18.91
N ARG A 139 -3.85 -4.22 -19.42
CA ARG A 139 -3.25 -5.54 -19.70
C ARG A 139 -3.10 -6.41 -18.46
N TYR A 140 -2.95 -5.79 -17.28
CA TYR A 140 -2.97 -6.50 -16.01
C TYR A 140 -4.38 -7.01 -15.70
N GLY A 141 -5.37 -6.12 -15.77
CA GLY A 141 -6.77 -6.42 -15.45
C GLY A 141 -7.46 -7.43 -16.39
N ASP A 142 -7.13 -7.42 -17.69
CA ASP A 142 -7.80 -8.28 -18.69
C ASP A 142 -7.52 -9.78 -18.49
N GLN A 143 -6.40 -10.16 -17.85
CA GLN A 143 -6.13 -11.57 -17.54
C GLN A 143 -6.81 -12.05 -16.25
N GLY A 144 -7.10 -11.13 -15.31
CA GLY A 144 -7.85 -11.44 -14.09
C GLY A 144 -9.34 -11.73 -14.32
N LYS A 145 -9.89 -11.35 -15.48
CA LYS A 145 -11.27 -11.66 -15.89
C LYS A 145 -11.46 -13.06 -16.46
N GLY A 146 -10.37 -13.76 -16.82
CA GLY A 146 -10.40 -15.12 -17.37
C GLY A 146 -10.21 -16.24 -16.35
N THR A 147 -9.72 -15.94 -15.15
CA THR A 147 -9.53 -16.93 -14.08
C THR A 147 -10.01 -16.33 -12.75
N GLY A 148 -11.08 -16.87 -12.19
CA GLY A 148 -11.74 -16.35 -10.98
C GLY A 148 -10.95 -16.51 -9.68
N LYS A 149 -9.62 -16.32 -9.70
CA LYS A 149 -8.72 -16.51 -8.55
C LYS A 149 -7.80 -15.33 -8.21
N GLU A 150 -7.73 -14.26 -9.00
CA GLU A 150 -6.76 -13.17 -8.77
C GLU A 150 -7.39 -11.86 -8.24
N LYS A 151 -8.63 -11.88 -7.73
CA LYS A 151 -9.25 -10.68 -7.10
C LYS A 151 -8.64 -10.29 -5.75
N GLU A 152 -7.71 -11.09 -5.22
CA GLU A 152 -7.05 -10.90 -3.91
C GLU A 152 -5.60 -10.36 -4.01
N ASP A 153 -5.00 -10.30 -5.21
CA ASP A 153 -3.56 -9.97 -5.38
C ASP A 153 -3.27 -8.46 -5.49
N LEU A 154 -4.30 -7.62 -5.56
CA LEU A 154 -4.15 -6.18 -5.37
C LEU A 154 -4.31 -5.88 -3.87
N PRO A 155 -3.50 -4.98 -3.29
CA PRO A 155 -3.71 -4.53 -1.92
C PRO A 155 -5.16 -4.10 -1.77
N HIS A 156 -5.94 -4.86 -1.00
CA HIS A 156 -7.22 -4.41 -0.52
C HIS A 156 -6.97 -3.12 0.26
N SER A 157 -7.25 -1.99 -0.36
CA SER A 157 -7.37 -0.72 0.35
C SER A 157 -8.54 -0.90 1.30
N SER A 158 -8.25 -1.21 2.55
CA SER A 158 -9.17 -1.05 3.67
C SER A 158 -9.56 0.43 3.72
N GLY A 159 -10.62 0.76 2.98
CA GLY A 159 -10.92 2.12 2.53
C GLY A 159 -11.40 2.08 1.09
N GLY A 160 -12.60 1.54 0.90
CA GLY A 160 -13.26 1.51 -0.39
C GLY A 160 -13.45 2.92 -0.93
N LEU A 161 -12.85 3.20 -2.08
CA LEU A 161 -13.32 4.09 -3.13
C LEU A 161 -12.38 3.84 -4.32
N ILE A 162 -12.95 3.71 -5.52
CA ILE A 162 -12.27 3.48 -6.80
C ILE A 162 -11.89 2.02 -7.10
N TRP A 163 -12.79 1.04 -6.96
CA TRP A 163 -12.80 -0.16 -7.85
C TRP A 163 -14.21 -0.74 -8.11
N ARG A 164 -15.27 0.02 -7.82
CA ARG A 164 -16.63 -0.22 -8.35
C ARG A 164 -16.97 0.88 -9.34
N SER A 165 -16.72 0.62 -10.61
CA SER A 165 -17.44 1.27 -11.70
C SER A 165 -17.57 0.27 -12.84
N GLU A 166 -18.37 -0.78 -12.58
CA GLU A 166 -19.18 -1.34 -13.66
C GLU A 166 -20.52 -0.58 -13.67
N GLU A 167 -21.01 -0.33 -14.88
CA GLU A 167 -22.38 0.07 -15.25
C GLU A 167 -22.73 1.56 -15.44
N ARG A 168 -23.03 1.85 -16.71
CA ARG A 168 -23.91 2.90 -17.27
C ARG A 168 -23.41 4.35 -17.28
N LEU A 169 -22.86 4.72 -18.44
CA LEU A 169 -23.36 5.88 -19.19
C LEU A 169 -23.48 5.50 -20.67
N SER A 170 -24.50 4.69 -20.97
CA SER A 170 -25.14 4.74 -22.28
C SER A 170 -26.01 6.00 -22.32
N LEU A 171 -25.44 7.13 -22.72
CA LEU A 171 -26.21 8.25 -23.24
C LEU A 171 -25.48 8.78 -24.48
N SER A 172 -26.09 8.53 -25.61
CA SER A 172 -25.92 9.28 -26.86
C SER A 172 -27.28 9.29 -27.54
N PRO A 173 -27.55 10.36 -28.30
CA PRO A 173 -27.99 11.69 -27.86
C PRO A 173 -29.43 11.71 -27.32
#